data_AF-A0A429EH16-F1
#
_entry.id   AF-A0A429EH16-F1
#
_cell.length_a   1.000
_cell.length_b   1.000
_cell.length_c   1.000
_cell.angle_alpha   90.00
_cell.angle_beta   90.00
_cell.angle_gamma   90.00
#
_symmetry.space_group_name_H-M   'P 1'
#
loop_
_entity.id
_entity.type
_entity.pdbx_description
1 polymer ?
#
loop_
_entity_poly.entity_id
_entity_poly.type
_entity_poly.pdbx_seq_one_letter_code
_entity_poly.pdbx_strand_id
1 'polypeptide(L)'
;MSPPRKGNDKLGVGTGRAAGVFGNVAGKLFVVPNRKGKVAVLDPKSIDSNTRARWRRERRGGGGQSVQSRKVDPNDPNLDARDREMLDAIAKARLNAGDDNPGVNYNAIRYIDGNGDERILVSRSDGVHSERFAANFLLDDNVRKEDIKDLVTERGPCVKNPSCSQWVLRNTADQDGSGAYNNPANVAHVADYQAGSNLNNNRQATKDVKEWVDSVFAPNSPWRL
;
A
#
# COMPACT_ATOMS: atom_id res chain seq x y z
N MET A 1 55.66 -3.42 -8.53
CA MET A 1 54.87 -2.89 -7.40
C MET A 1 54.20 -1.61 -7.87
N SER A 2 52.89 -1.68 -8.12
CA SER A 2 52.06 -0.54 -8.54
C SER A 2 50.99 -0.31 -7.45
N PRO A 3 50.60 0.94 -7.14
CA PRO A 3 49.75 1.22 -5.99
C PRO A 3 48.28 0.82 -6.24
N PRO A 4 47.49 0.53 -5.19
CA PRO A 4 46.08 0.17 -5.34
C PRO A 4 45.23 1.40 -5.66
N ARG A 5 44.37 1.28 -6.68
CA ARG A 5 43.31 2.24 -6.98
C ARG A 5 42.23 2.16 -5.90
N LYS A 6 41.93 3.29 -5.24
CA LYS A 6 40.71 3.49 -4.45
C LYS A 6 39.50 3.35 -5.36
N GLY A 7 38.76 2.24 -5.24
CA GLY A 7 37.43 2.08 -5.82
C GLY A 7 36.44 2.93 -5.03
N ASN A 8 35.99 4.03 -5.63
CA ASN A 8 34.74 4.66 -5.24
C ASN A 8 33.62 3.86 -5.91
N ASP A 9 32.97 2.99 -5.13
CA ASP A 9 31.73 2.33 -5.52
C ASP A 9 30.60 3.36 -5.55
N LYS A 10 30.59 4.18 -6.61
CA LYS A 10 29.37 4.83 -7.06
C LYS A 10 28.53 3.73 -7.69
N LEU A 11 27.53 3.28 -6.93
CA LEU A 11 26.36 2.57 -7.45
C LEU A 11 25.96 3.22 -8.78
N GLY A 12 26.20 2.49 -9.87
CA GLY A 12 25.89 2.92 -11.22
C GLY A 12 24.40 3.17 -11.33
N VAL A 13 24.04 4.45 -11.46
CA VAL A 13 22.74 4.86 -11.97
C VAL A 13 22.74 4.45 -13.44
N GLY A 14 22.24 3.25 -13.71
CA GLY A 14 22.00 2.76 -15.06
C GLY A 14 21.09 3.75 -15.79
N THR A 15 21.59 4.26 -16.90
CA THR A 15 20.89 5.15 -17.83
C THR A 15 19.79 4.37 -18.57
N GLY A 16 18.70 4.08 -17.87
CA GLY A 16 17.39 3.84 -18.47
C GLY A 16 16.52 5.04 -18.10
N ARG A 17 16.00 5.78 -19.09
CA ARG A 17 14.99 6.81 -18.82
C ARG A 17 13.85 6.12 -18.06
N ALA A 18 13.67 6.46 -16.79
CA ALA A 18 12.51 6.03 -16.02
C ALA A 18 11.27 6.73 -16.61
N ALA A 19 10.71 6.14 -17.66
CA ALA A 19 9.48 6.59 -18.29
C ALA A 19 8.31 6.00 -17.47
N GLY A 20 7.66 6.84 -16.67
CA GLY A 20 6.57 6.42 -15.78
C GLY A 20 6.38 7.37 -14.60
N VAL A 21 5.35 7.14 -13.78
CA VAL A 21 5.13 7.95 -12.58
C VAL A 21 6.28 7.75 -11.59
N PHE A 22 6.90 6.56 -11.52
CA PHE A 22 8.08 6.35 -10.66
C PHE A 22 9.27 7.21 -11.05
N GLY A 23 9.57 7.41 -12.34
CA GLY A 23 10.69 8.27 -12.75
C GLY A 23 10.60 9.70 -12.24
N ASN A 24 9.36 10.21 -12.12
CA ASN A 24 9.08 11.56 -11.63
C ASN A 24 9.09 11.66 -10.09
N VAL A 25 8.92 10.55 -9.36
CA VAL A 25 8.82 10.55 -7.89
C VAL A 25 9.85 9.68 -7.17
N ALA A 26 10.78 9.06 -7.91
CA ALA A 26 11.83 8.19 -7.37
C ALA A 26 12.63 8.84 -6.25
N GLY A 27 12.95 10.13 -6.37
CA GLY A 27 13.68 10.88 -5.31
C GLY A 27 12.89 11.07 -4.00
N LYS A 28 11.60 10.74 -3.95
CA LYS A 28 10.68 10.96 -2.82
C LYS A 28 10.11 9.65 -2.24
N LEU A 29 10.43 8.50 -2.84
CA LEU A 29 9.84 7.18 -2.50
C LEU A 29 10.55 6.40 -1.37
N PHE A 30 11.64 6.92 -0.82
CA PHE A 30 12.51 6.15 0.08
C PHE A 30 12.54 6.78 1.48
N VAL A 31 11.65 6.33 2.36
CA VAL A 31 11.58 6.81 3.75
C VAL A 31 11.57 5.65 4.77
N VAL A 32 12.03 4.44 4.42
CA VAL A 32 12.32 3.41 5.44
C VAL A 32 13.81 3.07 5.43
N PRO A 33 14.59 3.58 6.41
CA PRO A 33 16.04 3.45 6.43
C PRO A 33 16.47 2.09 6.99
N ASN A 34 16.02 0.98 6.39
CA ASN A 34 16.80 -0.27 6.36
C ASN A 34 16.09 -1.35 5.56
N ARG A 35 16.70 -1.70 4.42
CA ARG A 35 16.69 -2.95 3.65
C ARG A 35 16.86 -2.57 2.19
N LYS A 36 18.04 -2.78 1.62
CA LYS A 36 18.29 -2.76 0.17
C LYS A 36 17.27 -3.70 -0.53
N GLY A 37 16.16 -3.36 -1.18
CA GLY A 37 15.33 -2.15 -1.37
C GLY A 37 13.87 -2.63 -1.50
N LYS A 38 13.38 -3.47 -0.59
CA LYS A 38 12.11 -4.21 -0.74
C LYS A 38 10.87 -3.36 -0.44
N VAL A 39 10.97 -2.39 0.47
CA VAL A 39 9.85 -1.56 0.91
C VAL A 39 10.05 -0.11 0.47
N ALA A 40 9.06 0.46 -0.21
CA ALA A 40 8.99 1.87 -0.58
C ALA A 40 7.79 2.53 0.11
N VAL A 41 7.89 3.82 0.42
CA VAL A 41 6.78 4.61 0.99
C VAL A 41 6.46 5.74 0.04
N LEU A 42 5.24 5.73 -0.48
CA LEU A 42 4.72 6.78 -1.35
C LEU A 42 4.01 7.84 -0.52
N ASP A 43 4.64 9.02 -0.40
CA ASP A 43 3.97 10.20 0.12
C ASP A 43 2.99 10.76 -0.93
N PRO A 44 1.68 10.82 -0.65
CA PRO A 44 0.72 11.32 -1.62
C PRO A 44 0.98 12.74 -2.11
N LYS A 45 1.63 13.58 -1.30
CA LYS A 45 1.99 14.95 -1.66
C LYS A 45 3.10 15.01 -2.71
N SER A 46 3.83 13.92 -2.92
CA SER A 46 4.80 13.81 -4.02
C SER A 46 4.15 13.70 -5.39
N ILE A 47 2.88 13.28 -5.46
CA ILE A 47 2.10 13.17 -6.69
C ILE A 47 1.39 14.50 -6.99
N ASP A 48 1.52 14.97 -8.22
CA ASP A 48 0.89 16.21 -8.65
C ASP A 48 -0.65 16.15 -8.54
N SER A 49 -1.26 17.33 -8.37
CA SER A 49 -2.71 17.44 -8.17
C SER A 49 -3.54 16.93 -9.35
N ASN A 50 -3.02 17.02 -10.58
CA ASN A 50 -3.74 16.59 -11.77
C ASN A 50 -3.79 15.06 -11.85
N THR A 51 -2.68 14.38 -11.58
CA THR A 51 -2.62 12.92 -11.46
C THR A 51 -3.51 12.42 -10.32
N ARG A 52 -3.49 13.06 -9.14
CA ARG A 52 -4.41 12.70 -8.04
C ARG A 52 -5.87 12.93 -8.41
N ALA A 53 -6.20 14.04 -9.07
CA ALA A 53 -7.56 14.32 -9.54
C ALA A 53 -7.99 13.31 -10.61
N ARG A 54 -7.08 12.89 -11.48
CA ARG A 54 -7.29 11.82 -12.46
C ARG A 54 -7.66 10.52 -11.75
N TRP A 55 -6.85 10.05 -10.81
CA TRP A 55 -7.15 8.83 -10.03
C TRP A 55 -8.46 8.87 -9.25
N ARG A 56 -8.94 10.06 -8.85
CA ARG A 56 -10.27 10.22 -8.24
C ARG A 56 -11.40 9.97 -9.24
N ARG A 57 -11.23 10.46 -10.48
CA ARG A 57 -12.25 10.42 -11.54
C ARG A 57 -12.22 9.11 -12.33
N GLU A 58 -11.03 8.68 -12.71
CA GLU A 58 -10.77 7.47 -13.49
C GLU A 58 -10.72 6.26 -12.57
N ARG A 59 -11.06 5.09 -13.13
CA ARG A 59 -11.17 3.84 -12.39
C ARG A 59 -12.07 4.06 -11.16
N ARG A 60 -13.36 4.35 -11.37
CA ARG A 60 -14.33 4.33 -10.26
C ARG A 60 -14.78 2.89 -10.02
N GLY A 61 -15.08 2.55 -8.77
CA GLY A 61 -15.81 1.32 -8.48
C GLY A 61 -17.16 1.39 -9.22
N GLY A 62 -17.42 0.39 -10.06
CA GLY A 62 -18.70 0.19 -10.71
C GLY A 62 -19.41 -0.99 -10.06
N GLY A 63 -20.74 -0.91 -9.93
CA GLY A 63 -21.57 -1.95 -9.32
C GLY A 63 -21.19 -3.37 -9.78
N GLY A 64 -21.30 -4.35 -8.87
CA GLY A 64 -20.92 -5.75 -9.12
C GLY A 64 -20.11 -6.37 -7.97
N GLN A 65 -19.37 -7.43 -8.30
CA GLN A 65 -18.55 -8.20 -7.36
C GLN A 65 -17.52 -7.34 -6.64
N SER A 66 -17.26 -7.65 -5.37
CA SER A 66 -16.26 -7.02 -4.52
C SER A 66 -15.17 -8.02 -4.17
N VAL A 67 -13.95 -7.53 -3.99
CA VAL A 67 -12.88 -8.33 -3.40
C VAL A 67 -13.31 -8.76 -2.00
N GLN A 68 -13.03 -10.02 -1.65
CA GLN A 68 -13.18 -10.49 -0.28
C GLN A 68 -11.94 -10.05 0.48
N SER A 69 -12.14 -9.42 1.65
CA SER A 69 -11.05 -9.09 2.55
C SER A 69 -11.18 -9.89 3.84
N ARG A 70 -10.05 -10.36 4.36
CA ARG A 70 -9.98 -11.09 5.63
C ARG A 70 -9.47 -10.18 6.75
N LYS A 71 -10.08 -10.28 7.92
CA LYS A 71 -9.57 -9.58 9.10
C LYS A 71 -8.28 -10.23 9.59
N VAL A 72 -7.30 -9.42 9.98
CA VAL A 72 -6.06 -9.85 10.64
C VAL A 72 -5.87 -9.09 11.94
N ASP A 73 -5.35 -9.77 12.96
CA ASP A 73 -4.95 -9.13 14.22
C ASP A 73 -3.45 -8.78 14.15
N PRO A 74 -3.07 -7.48 14.18
CA PRO A 74 -1.67 -7.07 14.16
C PRO A 74 -0.87 -7.57 15.38
N ASN A 75 -1.53 -7.95 16.47
CA ASN A 75 -0.89 -8.47 17.68
C ASN A 75 -0.81 -10.00 17.73
N ASP A 76 -1.36 -10.71 16.73
CA ASP A 76 -1.30 -12.17 16.69
C ASP A 76 0.15 -12.65 16.50
N PRO A 77 0.73 -13.38 17.48
CA PRO A 77 2.10 -13.89 17.37
C PRO A 77 2.26 -14.93 16.26
N ASN A 78 1.17 -15.54 15.80
CA ASN A 78 1.15 -16.54 14.73
C ASN A 78 0.66 -15.99 13.39
N LEU A 79 0.57 -14.66 13.27
CA LEU A 79 0.17 -14.02 12.01
C LEU A 79 1.08 -14.48 10.87
N ASP A 80 0.48 -14.73 9.70
CA ASP A 80 1.21 -15.10 8.48
C ASP A 80 2.38 -14.13 8.22
N ALA A 81 3.52 -14.68 7.82
CA ALA A 81 4.75 -13.91 7.67
C ALA A 81 4.63 -12.80 6.60
N ARG A 82 3.82 -13.00 5.55
CA ARG A 82 3.62 -11.99 4.49
C ARG A 82 2.77 -10.84 5.01
N ASP A 83 1.74 -11.12 5.81
CA ASP A 83 0.92 -10.10 6.48
C ASP A 83 1.72 -9.33 7.52
N ARG A 84 2.48 -10.06 8.36
CA ARG A 84 3.38 -9.47 9.35
C ARG A 84 4.34 -8.47 8.70
N GLU A 85 4.99 -8.86 7.61
CA GLU A 85 5.92 -7.98 6.90
C GLU A 85 5.23 -6.71 6.36
N MET A 86 3.99 -6.80 5.87
CA MET A 86 3.23 -5.66 5.37
C MET A 86 2.73 -4.74 6.50
N LEU A 87 2.25 -5.30 7.62
CA LEU A 87 1.85 -4.51 8.79
C LEU A 87 3.04 -3.81 9.44
N ASP A 88 4.20 -4.49 9.52
CA ASP A 88 5.43 -3.88 10.01
C ASP A 88 5.90 -2.73 9.10
N ALA A 89 5.71 -2.86 7.78
CA ALA A 89 5.99 -1.80 6.83
C ALA A 89 5.08 -0.58 7.04
N ILE A 90 3.78 -0.80 7.30
CA ILE A 90 2.83 0.29 7.63
C ILE A 90 3.22 0.97 8.94
N ALA A 91 3.47 0.20 10.00
CA ALA A 91 3.84 0.72 11.32
C ALA A 91 5.12 1.57 11.24
N LYS A 92 6.14 1.09 10.52
CA LYS A 92 7.38 1.85 10.29
C LYS A 92 7.14 3.12 9.48
N ALA A 93 6.29 3.08 8.45
CA ALA A 93 5.95 4.26 7.67
C ALA A 93 5.25 5.33 8.54
N ARG A 94 4.34 4.92 9.44
CA ARG A 94 3.72 5.82 10.41
C ARG A 94 4.72 6.45 11.36
N LEU A 95 5.58 5.63 11.98
CA LEU A 95 6.62 6.11 12.90
C LEU A 95 7.54 7.13 12.23
N ASN A 96 8.01 6.83 11.02
CA ASN A 96 8.88 7.73 10.26
C ASN A 96 8.18 9.03 9.86
N ALA A 97 6.86 8.98 9.62
CA ALA A 97 6.06 10.17 9.33
C ALA A 97 5.64 10.95 10.60
N GLY A 98 5.83 10.38 11.80
CA GLY A 98 5.25 10.91 13.04
C GLY A 98 3.72 10.98 13.01
N ASP A 99 3.07 10.06 12.28
CA ASP A 99 1.63 10.11 11.97
C ASP A 99 0.84 9.16 12.90
N ASP A 100 0.51 9.66 14.08
CA ASP A 100 -0.31 8.97 15.09
C ASP A 100 -1.82 9.19 14.91
N ASN A 101 -2.23 9.86 13.83
CA ASN A 101 -3.62 10.16 13.56
C ASN A 101 -4.35 8.92 13.00
N PRO A 102 -5.32 8.33 13.73
CA PRO A 102 -6.07 7.16 13.27
C PRO A 102 -7.07 7.50 12.15
N GLY A 103 -7.28 8.78 11.85
CA GLY A 103 -8.11 9.25 10.74
C GLY A 103 -7.42 9.17 9.38
N VAL A 104 -6.09 9.09 9.35
CA VAL A 104 -5.31 8.84 8.13
C VAL A 104 -5.15 7.35 7.98
N ASN A 105 -5.61 6.77 6.87
CA ASN A 105 -5.51 5.33 6.64
C ASN A 105 -4.27 4.99 5.81
N TYR A 106 -3.48 4.04 6.26
CA TYR A 106 -2.35 3.48 5.52
C TYR A 106 -2.72 2.16 4.83
N ASN A 107 -1.89 1.74 3.90
CA ASN A 107 -1.95 0.42 3.29
C ASN A 107 -0.56 0.01 2.80
N ALA A 108 -0.37 -1.28 2.60
CA ALA A 108 0.78 -1.84 1.93
C ALA A 108 0.31 -2.74 0.78
N ILE A 109 0.93 -2.59 -0.38
CA ILE A 109 0.73 -3.47 -1.53
C ILE A 109 2.02 -4.21 -1.80
N ARG A 110 1.94 -5.55 -1.84
CA ARG A 110 3.02 -6.39 -2.31
C ARG A 110 2.83 -6.68 -3.80
N TYR A 111 3.89 -6.46 -4.58
CA TYR A 111 3.83 -6.60 -6.03
C TYR A 111 5.15 -7.12 -6.61
N ILE A 112 5.11 -7.59 -7.85
CA ILE A 112 6.30 -7.91 -8.64
C ILE A 112 6.59 -6.72 -9.55
N ASP A 113 7.81 -6.16 -9.44
CA ASP A 113 8.23 -5.02 -10.26
C ASP A 113 8.63 -5.45 -11.69
N GLY A 114 8.93 -4.47 -12.56
CA GLY A 114 9.32 -4.73 -13.95
C GLY A 114 10.64 -5.51 -14.11
N ASN A 115 11.43 -5.66 -13.05
CA ASN A 115 12.64 -6.49 -13.03
C ASN A 115 12.36 -7.91 -12.50
N GLY A 116 11.13 -8.21 -12.10
CA GLY A 116 10.76 -9.49 -11.50
C GLY A 116 10.99 -9.56 -9.98
N ASP A 117 11.38 -8.46 -9.32
CA ASP A 117 11.60 -8.46 -7.88
C ASP A 117 10.28 -8.26 -7.13
N GLU A 118 10.09 -9.02 -6.06
CA GLU A 118 8.97 -8.78 -5.14
C GLU A 118 9.27 -7.56 -4.25
N ARG A 119 8.36 -6.59 -4.24
CA ARG A 119 8.44 -5.33 -3.51
C ARG A 119 7.18 -5.09 -2.68
N ILE A 120 7.25 -4.16 -1.75
CA ILE A 120 6.15 -3.64 -0.95
C ILE A 120 6.09 -2.13 -1.14
N LEU A 121 4.94 -1.60 -1.54
CA LEU A 121 4.66 -0.17 -1.59
C LEU A 121 3.68 0.18 -0.46
N VAL A 122 4.13 1.01 0.48
CA VAL A 122 3.26 1.59 1.51
C VAL A 122 2.76 2.94 1.03
N SER A 123 1.48 3.22 1.21
CA SER A 123 0.94 4.57 1.00
C SER A 123 -0.15 4.90 2.02
N ARG A 124 -0.56 6.16 2.05
CA ARG A 124 -1.64 6.65 2.91
C ARG A 124 -2.72 7.37 2.12
N SER A 125 -3.89 7.50 2.73
CA SER A 125 -5.00 8.27 2.15
C SER A 125 -4.69 9.77 2.08
N ASP A 126 -5.01 10.40 0.95
CA ASP A 126 -4.93 11.86 0.76
C ASP A 126 -5.96 12.35 -0.28
N GLY A 127 -7.21 12.55 0.17
CA GLY A 127 -8.37 12.79 -0.69
C GLY A 127 -8.70 11.66 -1.68
N VAL A 128 -7.90 10.59 -1.69
CA VAL A 128 -8.11 9.29 -2.34
C VAL A 128 -7.91 8.25 -1.24
N HIS A 129 -8.75 7.21 -1.20
CA HIS A 129 -8.55 6.12 -0.26
C HIS A 129 -7.22 5.41 -0.55
N SER A 130 -6.56 4.99 0.52
CA SER A 130 -5.18 4.50 0.53
C SER A 130 -4.93 3.37 -0.48
N GLU A 131 -5.86 2.43 -0.57
CA GLU A 131 -5.87 1.24 -1.44
C GLU A 131 -5.81 1.63 -2.92
N ARG A 132 -6.64 2.61 -3.28
CA ARG A 132 -6.67 3.15 -4.64
C ARG A 132 -5.41 3.95 -4.93
N PHE A 133 -4.81 4.59 -3.93
CA PHE A 133 -3.66 5.44 -4.13
C PHE A 133 -2.42 4.63 -4.56
N ALA A 134 -2.02 3.63 -3.76
CA ALA A 134 -0.88 2.78 -4.10
C ALA A 134 -1.11 2.00 -5.40
N ALA A 135 -2.29 1.39 -5.57
CA ALA A 135 -2.55 0.58 -6.75
C ALA A 135 -2.62 1.42 -8.04
N ASN A 136 -3.21 2.62 -8.02
CA ASN A 136 -3.17 3.50 -9.19
C ASN A 136 -1.74 3.89 -9.59
N PHE A 137 -0.89 4.15 -8.59
CA PHE A 137 0.51 4.46 -8.84
C PHE A 137 1.25 3.30 -9.52
N LEU A 138 1.05 2.06 -9.04
CA LEU A 138 1.63 0.86 -9.65
C LEU A 138 1.13 0.64 -11.08
N LEU A 139 -0.17 0.77 -11.31
CA LEU A 139 -0.77 0.59 -12.64
C LEU A 139 -0.29 1.63 -13.65
N ASP A 140 -0.09 2.87 -13.21
CA ASP A 140 0.44 3.94 -14.06
C ASP A 140 1.96 3.80 -14.30
N ASP A 141 2.63 2.94 -13.52
CA ASP A 141 4.02 2.53 -13.75
C ASP A 141 4.14 1.22 -14.53
N ASN A 142 3.04 0.76 -15.14
CA ASN A 142 2.97 -0.47 -15.93
C ASN A 142 3.21 -1.76 -15.12
N VAL A 143 3.03 -1.74 -13.80
CA VAL A 143 2.88 -2.99 -13.04
C VAL A 143 1.59 -3.66 -13.49
N ARG A 144 1.69 -4.91 -13.94
CA ARG A 144 0.53 -5.67 -14.43
C ARG A 144 -0.41 -6.00 -13.27
N LYS A 145 -1.70 -6.12 -13.54
CA LYS A 145 -2.71 -6.33 -12.48
C LYS A 145 -2.46 -7.61 -11.70
N GLU A 146 -2.13 -8.68 -12.42
CA GLU A 146 -1.79 -9.99 -11.89
C GLU A 146 -0.51 -9.97 -11.04
N ASP A 147 0.35 -8.95 -11.20
CA ASP A 147 1.56 -8.78 -10.41
C ASP A 147 1.34 -8.02 -9.11
N ILE A 148 0.12 -7.52 -8.86
CA ILE A 148 -0.31 -7.03 -7.54
C ILE A 148 -0.82 -8.24 -6.74
N LYS A 149 0.01 -8.75 -5.82
CA LYS A 149 -0.20 -10.05 -5.16
C LYS A 149 -1.00 -9.96 -3.87
N ASP A 150 -0.61 -9.04 -3.00
CA ASP A 150 -1.22 -8.87 -1.68
C ASP A 150 -1.49 -7.39 -1.38
N LEU A 151 -2.56 -7.11 -0.64
CA LEU A 151 -2.94 -5.78 -0.19
C LEU A 151 -3.39 -5.85 1.28
N VAL A 152 -2.69 -5.14 2.16
CA VAL A 152 -3.04 -5.00 3.58
C VAL A 152 -3.44 -3.57 3.87
N THR A 153 -4.57 -3.39 4.55
CA THR A 153 -5.10 -2.08 4.93
C THR A 153 -5.39 -2.01 6.42
N GLU A 154 -5.36 -0.82 6.98
CA GLU A 154 -5.74 -0.66 8.40
C GLU A 154 -7.25 -0.76 8.59
N ARG A 155 -8.01 -0.42 7.55
CA ARG A 155 -9.47 -0.50 7.50
C ARG A 155 -9.89 -1.31 6.29
N GLY A 156 -10.89 -2.16 6.46
CA GLY A 156 -11.49 -2.92 5.36
C GLY A 156 -11.84 -2.00 4.17
N PRO A 157 -11.58 -2.43 2.91
CA PRO A 157 -11.92 -1.63 1.75
C PRO A 157 -13.39 -1.24 1.75
N CYS A 158 -13.67 0.06 1.60
CA CYS A 158 -15.04 0.54 1.69
C CYS A 158 -15.95 -0.06 0.61
N VAL A 159 -17.14 -0.49 1.02
CA VAL A 159 -18.13 -1.11 0.12
C VAL A 159 -19.04 -0.10 -0.58
N LYS A 160 -19.30 1.07 0.03
CA LYS A 160 -20.09 2.16 -0.57
C LYS A 160 -19.20 3.29 -1.10
N ASN A 161 -19.69 3.93 -2.17
CA ASN A 161 -19.12 5.02 -2.96
C ASN A 161 -17.97 5.84 -2.34
N PRO A 162 -16.76 5.85 -2.95
CA PRO A 162 -16.33 4.94 -4.03
C PRO A 162 -16.19 3.52 -3.46
N SER A 163 -16.75 2.51 -4.11
CA SER A 163 -16.55 1.13 -3.65
C SER A 163 -15.09 0.71 -3.90
N CYS A 164 -14.24 0.83 -2.88
CA CYS A 164 -12.84 0.41 -2.95
C CYS A 164 -12.73 -1.10 -3.05
N SER A 165 -13.65 -1.85 -2.45
CA SER A 165 -13.70 -3.30 -2.58
C SER A 165 -13.92 -3.76 -4.04
N GLN A 166 -14.83 -3.11 -4.77
CA GLN A 166 -15.05 -3.36 -6.21
C GLN A 166 -13.87 -2.85 -7.05
N TRP A 167 -13.34 -1.70 -6.66
CA TRP A 167 -12.21 -1.09 -7.35
C TRP A 167 -10.99 -2.01 -7.32
N VAL A 168 -10.60 -2.50 -6.14
CA VAL A 168 -9.43 -3.38 -5.97
C VAL A 168 -9.61 -4.60 -6.86
N LEU A 169 -10.75 -5.30 -6.77
CA LEU A 169 -11.02 -6.48 -7.61
C LEU A 169 -10.80 -6.22 -9.10
N ARG A 170 -11.35 -5.12 -9.64
CA ARG A 170 -11.26 -4.79 -11.08
C ARG A 170 -9.84 -4.40 -11.53
N ASN A 171 -9.01 -3.94 -10.61
CA ASN A 171 -7.73 -3.30 -10.91
C ASN A 171 -6.53 -4.13 -10.41
N THR A 172 -6.77 -5.23 -9.72
CA THR A 172 -5.73 -6.17 -9.25
C THR A 172 -6.05 -7.61 -9.64
N ALA A 173 -6.95 -7.80 -10.61
CA ALA A 173 -7.31 -9.09 -11.18
C ALA A 173 -7.70 -8.92 -12.64
N ASP A 174 -7.45 -9.95 -13.44
CA ASP A 174 -7.97 -10.03 -14.80
C ASP A 174 -9.33 -10.70 -14.81
N GLN A 175 -10.20 -10.27 -15.72
CA GLN A 175 -11.51 -10.87 -15.91
C GLN A 175 -11.46 -11.74 -17.16
N ASP A 176 -11.86 -13.01 -17.05
CA ASP A 176 -11.99 -13.88 -18.23
C ASP A 176 -13.31 -13.65 -18.99
N GLY A 177 -13.45 -14.32 -20.13
CA GLY A 177 -14.64 -14.26 -20.97
C GLY A 177 -15.94 -14.77 -20.31
N SER A 178 -15.86 -15.43 -19.15
CA SER A 178 -17.03 -15.84 -18.36
C SER A 178 -17.49 -14.77 -17.37
N GLY A 179 -16.69 -13.71 -17.19
CA GLY A 179 -16.91 -12.68 -16.20
C GLY A 179 -16.31 -12.98 -14.82
N ALA A 180 -15.60 -14.10 -14.65
CA ALA A 180 -14.89 -14.43 -13.43
C ALA A 180 -13.57 -13.67 -13.33
N TYR A 181 -13.20 -13.27 -12.10
CA TYR A 181 -11.92 -12.64 -11.83
C TYR A 181 -10.88 -13.71 -11.47
N ASN A 182 -9.79 -13.74 -12.23
CA ASN A 182 -8.70 -14.67 -12.05
C ASN A 182 -7.56 -14.02 -11.27
N ASN A 183 -7.04 -14.78 -10.30
CA ASN A 183 -5.92 -14.40 -9.44
C ASN A 183 -6.05 -12.99 -8.83
N PRO A 184 -7.18 -12.66 -8.17
CA PRO A 184 -7.26 -11.39 -7.47
C PRO A 184 -6.23 -11.31 -6.36
N ALA A 185 -5.70 -10.12 -6.13
CA ALA A 185 -4.88 -9.84 -4.96
C ALA A 185 -5.55 -10.36 -3.68
N ASN A 186 -4.76 -11.00 -2.82
CA ASN A 186 -5.18 -11.39 -1.49
C ASN A 186 -5.30 -10.14 -0.63
N VAL A 187 -6.49 -9.87 -0.09
CA VAL A 187 -6.76 -8.64 0.67
C VAL A 187 -6.97 -8.95 2.14
N ALA A 188 -6.24 -8.25 3.00
CA ALA A 188 -6.41 -8.31 4.44
C ALA A 188 -6.60 -6.91 5.04
N HIS A 189 -7.28 -6.86 6.18
CA HIS A 189 -7.54 -5.62 6.91
C HIS A 189 -7.45 -5.77 8.42
N VAL A 190 -7.03 -4.72 9.13
CA VAL A 190 -6.98 -4.73 10.60
C VAL A 190 -8.37 -4.51 11.21
N ALA A 191 -9.03 -3.41 10.84
CA ALA A 191 -10.32 -3.02 11.40
C ALA A 191 -11.47 -3.23 10.40
N ASP A 192 -12.58 -3.79 10.89
CA ASP A 192 -13.77 -4.02 10.07
C ASP A 192 -14.46 -2.69 9.76
N TYR A 193 -14.17 -2.16 8.58
CA TYR A 193 -14.77 -0.92 8.10
C TYR A 193 -15.83 -1.20 7.06
N GLN A 194 -17.08 -0.87 7.40
CA GLN A 194 -18.17 -0.81 6.42
C GLN A 194 -18.52 0.65 6.18
N ALA A 195 -18.17 1.17 5.02
CA ALA A 195 -18.74 2.43 4.57
C ALA A 195 -20.26 2.28 4.40
N GLY A 196 -21.03 2.64 5.43
CA GLY A 196 -22.45 2.98 5.35
C GLY A 196 -23.43 2.17 6.21
N SER A 197 -24.48 2.89 6.65
CA SER A 197 -25.65 2.54 7.46
C SER A 197 -25.46 1.97 8.87
N ASN A 198 -24.25 1.55 9.28
CA ASN A 198 -23.98 1.17 10.66
C ASN A 198 -22.92 2.08 11.28
N LEU A 199 -23.34 3.24 11.81
CA LEU A 199 -22.46 4.22 12.46
C LEU A 199 -21.63 3.60 13.60
N ASN A 200 -22.15 2.56 14.25
CA ASN A 200 -21.47 1.84 15.31
C ASN A 200 -20.22 1.09 14.77
N ASN A 201 -20.30 0.51 13.57
CA ASN A 201 -19.17 -0.18 12.94
C ASN A 201 -18.05 0.80 12.57
N ASN A 202 -18.37 2.03 12.15
CA ASN A 202 -17.37 3.05 11.86
C ASN A 202 -16.67 3.57 13.12
N ARG A 203 -17.42 3.71 14.22
CA ARG A 203 -16.86 4.09 15.53
C ARG A 203 -15.94 2.98 16.04
N GLN A 204 -16.37 1.72 15.95
CA GLN A 204 -15.55 0.59 16.34
C GLN A 204 -14.28 0.50 15.49
N ALA A 205 -14.38 0.59 14.17
CA ALA A 205 -13.20 0.58 13.30
C ALA A 205 -12.22 1.71 13.61
N THR A 206 -12.73 2.90 13.94
CA THR A 206 -11.87 4.02 14.36
C THR A 206 -11.18 3.73 15.69
N LYS A 207 -11.88 3.07 16.62
CA LYS A 207 -11.32 2.64 17.90
C LYS A 207 -10.25 1.56 17.70
N ASP A 208 -10.53 0.53 16.91
CA ASP A 208 -9.61 -0.57 16.60
C ASP A 208 -8.32 -0.04 15.93
N VAL A 209 -8.46 0.84 14.92
CA VAL A 209 -7.31 1.49 14.29
C VAL A 209 -6.56 2.35 15.30
N LYS A 210 -7.27 3.10 16.15
CA LYS A 210 -6.62 3.89 17.20
C LYS A 210 -5.84 3.03 18.17
N GLU A 211 -6.41 1.93 18.66
CA GLU A 211 -5.73 1.01 19.58
C GLU A 211 -4.46 0.43 18.96
N TRP A 212 -4.50 0.05 17.68
CA TRP A 212 -3.30 -0.40 16.98
C TRP A 212 -2.29 0.73 16.72
N VAL A 213 -2.73 1.92 16.29
CA VAL A 213 -1.82 3.06 16.11
C VAL A 213 -1.16 3.43 17.45
N ASP A 214 -1.90 3.49 18.54
CA ASP A 214 -1.36 3.75 19.87
C ASP A 214 -0.31 2.68 20.25
N SER A 215 -0.51 1.41 19.88
CA SER A 215 0.47 0.34 20.12
C SER A 215 1.73 0.49 19.26
N VAL A 216 1.60 0.97 18.02
CA VAL A 216 2.73 1.32 17.15
C VAL A 216 3.61 2.40 17.79
N PHE A 217 2.99 3.40 18.40
CA PHE A 217 3.68 4.53 19.03
C PHE A 217 4.01 4.31 20.51
N ALA A 218 3.67 3.18 21.13
CA ALA A 218 3.99 2.91 22.52
C ALA A 218 5.51 2.91 22.78
N PRO A 219 6.00 3.32 23.97
CA PRO A 219 7.44 3.32 24.28
C PRO A 219 8.12 1.96 24.08
N ASN A 220 7.41 0.87 24.38
CA ASN A 220 7.89 -0.51 24.27
C ASN A 220 7.46 -1.17 22.95
N SER A 221 7.08 -0.37 21.96
CA SER A 221 6.65 -0.84 20.64
C SER A 221 7.76 -1.64 19.96
N PRO A 222 7.49 -2.85 19.43
CA PRO A 222 8.46 -3.61 18.65
C PRO A 222 8.86 -2.91 17.35
N TRP A 223 8.10 -1.88 16.93
CA TRP A 223 8.33 -1.13 15.71
C TRP A 223 9.24 0.10 15.91
N ARG A 224 9.55 0.48 17.17
CA ARG A 224 10.47 1.59 17.50
C ARG A 224 11.94 1.19 17.56
N LEU A 225 12.24 -0.11 17.50
CA LEU A 225 13.59 -0.68 17.60
C LEU A 225 14.34 -0.70 16.26
#